data_AF-A0A167RKY7-F1
#
_entry.id   AF-A0A167RKY7-F1
#
_cell.length_a   1.000
_cell.length_b   1.000
_cell.length_c   1.000
_cell.angle_alpha   90.00
_cell.angle_beta   90.00
_cell.angle_gamma   90.00
#
_symmetry.space_group_name_H-M   'P 1'
#
loop_
_entity.id
_entity.type
_entity.pdbx_description
1 polymer ?
#
loop_
_entity_poly.entity_id
_entity_poly.type
_entity_poly.pdbx_seq_one_letter_code
_entity_poly.pdbx_strand_id
1 'polypeptide(L)'
;MVKGEGVDGPPDVSATYIAIDCEMVGVEPTGASSLARVSIVDYDGQVLLDQFVKQTRKVVNYRTKWSGVRPRDLADAPSFEEVQAKVSRIMKNRIVIGHALQNDFRVLHLSYPRHYTRDTQRYQPLQQLGVGKSLKLMIKDVLGIDIQSREHDSVVDARASLALFRLHQADWEEHLSSSHFVKSPNHGLQEIVIDGLAGSKSPTLLLETPTIAIFPKGTDASSPAESHCDVPSTVPSESVMDLSRRLSQDVLTGLRIHIIPAKLTPQTLIELSRVIESHGATLTSQATAADVILTAVGAKKRLERHLDMDEAGKKLILRIDWLQETVAAGHQLPYERFLALPDTATDRT
;
A
#
# COMPACT_ATOMS: atom_id res chain seq x y z
N MET A 1 36.81 -9.01 -14.21
CA MET A 1 35.43 -9.46 -13.99
C MET A 1 35.12 -9.30 -12.52
N VAL A 2 34.33 -8.28 -12.16
CA VAL A 2 33.86 -8.05 -10.79
C VAL A 2 32.65 -8.95 -10.58
N LYS A 3 32.70 -9.84 -9.58
CA LYS A 3 31.56 -10.65 -9.15
C LYS A 3 30.56 -9.71 -8.47
N GLY A 4 29.34 -9.62 -9.01
CA GLY A 4 28.24 -8.93 -8.34
C GLY A 4 27.81 -9.70 -7.11
N GLU A 5 27.81 -9.03 -5.97
CA GLU A 5 27.33 -9.56 -4.69
C GLU A 5 25.82 -9.80 -4.77
N GLY A 6 25.40 -11.00 -4.38
CA GLY A 6 24.00 -11.38 -4.25
C GLY A 6 23.39 -10.67 -3.05
N VAL A 7 22.25 -10.02 -3.27
CA VAL A 7 21.37 -9.53 -2.20
C VAL A 7 20.32 -10.60 -1.93
N ASP A 8 20.66 -11.55 -1.06
CA ASP A 8 19.74 -12.56 -0.53
C ASP A 8 18.95 -11.97 0.66
N GLY A 9 18.00 -11.09 0.36
CA GLY A 9 16.94 -10.67 1.28
C GLY A 9 15.57 -11.01 0.70
N PRO A 10 14.52 -11.21 1.52
CA PRO A 10 13.15 -11.29 0.99
C PRO A 10 12.88 -10.04 0.15
N PRO A 11 12.22 -10.16 -1.02
CA PRO A 11 11.99 -9.02 -1.89
C PRO A 11 11.24 -7.95 -1.10
N ASP A 12 11.78 -6.73 -1.13
CA ASP A 12 11.12 -5.58 -0.56
C ASP A 12 9.73 -5.44 -1.18
N VAL A 13 8.69 -5.56 -0.35
CA VAL A 13 7.29 -5.44 -0.76
C VAL A 13 7.05 -4.07 -1.42
N SER A 14 7.75 -3.02 -0.98
CA SER A 14 7.69 -1.68 -1.58
C SER A 14 8.29 -1.64 -3.00
N ALA A 15 9.32 -2.45 -3.25
CA ALA A 15 9.91 -2.62 -4.58
C ALA A 15 9.03 -3.45 -5.53
N THR A 16 8.03 -4.16 -4.99
CA THR A 16 7.18 -5.08 -5.74
C THR A 16 5.98 -4.40 -6.37
N TYR A 17 5.40 -3.37 -5.75
CA TYR A 17 4.18 -2.71 -6.24
C TYR A 17 4.45 -1.35 -6.88
N ILE A 18 3.76 -1.06 -7.97
CA ILE A 18 3.69 0.27 -8.58
C ILE A 18 2.26 0.55 -9.03
N ALA A 19 1.87 1.83 -9.10
CA ALA A 19 0.63 2.23 -9.73
C ALA A 19 0.90 3.09 -10.96
N ILE A 20 0.12 2.89 -12.03
CA ILE A 20 0.27 3.57 -13.31
C ILE A 20 -1.05 4.16 -13.78
N ASP A 21 -0.96 5.30 -14.46
CA ASP A 21 -2.04 5.90 -15.22
C ASP A 21 -1.48 6.62 -16.46
N CYS A 22 -2.20 6.53 -17.58
CA CYS A 22 -1.86 7.16 -18.84
C CYS A 22 -2.93 8.15 -19.29
N GLU A 23 -2.47 9.31 -19.78
CA GLU A 23 -3.31 10.25 -20.50
C GLU A 23 -3.14 10.09 -22.01
N MET A 24 -4.25 10.24 -22.74
CA MET A 24 -4.27 10.07 -24.19
C MET A 24 -4.76 11.30 -24.93
N VAL A 25 -4.18 11.52 -26.12
CA VAL A 25 -4.70 12.45 -27.14
C VAL A 25 -5.27 11.67 -28.32
N GLY A 26 -6.08 12.33 -29.14
CA GLY A 26 -6.57 11.81 -30.42
C GLY A 26 -5.67 12.25 -31.58
N VAL A 27 -5.18 11.31 -32.39
CA VAL A 27 -4.28 11.57 -33.53
C VAL A 27 -4.90 11.25 -34.89
N GLU A 28 -4.38 11.85 -35.96
CA GLU A 28 -4.82 11.59 -37.34
C GLU A 28 -4.64 10.12 -37.78
N PRO A 29 -5.47 9.65 -38.74
CA PRO A 29 -6.60 10.35 -39.37
C PRO A 29 -7.94 10.15 -38.62
N THR A 30 -8.02 9.18 -37.71
CA THR A 30 -9.29 8.72 -37.13
C THR A 30 -9.61 9.32 -35.76
N GLY A 31 -8.69 10.07 -35.15
CA GLY A 31 -8.80 10.48 -33.75
C GLY A 31 -8.51 9.35 -32.77
N ALA A 32 -7.81 8.30 -33.22
CA ALA A 32 -7.36 7.18 -32.39
C ALA A 32 -6.56 7.66 -31.17
N SER A 33 -6.76 6.98 -30.03
CA SER A 33 -6.02 7.28 -28.79
C SER A 33 -4.54 6.99 -28.96
N SER A 34 -3.70 7.96 -28.62
CA SER A 34 -2.25 7.83 -28.53
C SER A 34 -1.76 8.35 -27.18
N LEU A 35 -0.75 7.69 -26.62
CA LEU A 35 -0.17 8.05 -25.32
C LEU A 35 0.38 9.46 -25.35
N ALA A 36 0.00 10.29 -24.38
CA ALA A 36 0.41 11.69 -24.29
C ALA A 36 1.12 12.03 -22.99
N ARG A 37 0.78 11.36 -21.87
CA ARG A 37 1.48 11.43 -20.59
C ARG A 37 1.36 10.07 -19.91
N VAL A 38 2.40 9.64 -19.21
CA VAL A 38 2.36 8.46 -18.33
C VAL A 38 2.92 8.85 -16.97
N SER A 39 2.22 8.45 -15.92
CA SER A 39 2.67 8.58 -14.55
C SER A 39 2.77 7.21 -13.89
N ILE A 40 3.88 6.97 -13.18
CA ILE A 40 4.10 5.79 -12.35
C ILE A 40 4.49 6.26 -10.97
N VAL A 41 3.83 5.73 -9.95
CA VAL A 41 4.20 5.91 -8.54
C VAL A 41 4.60 4.58 -7.91
N ASP A 42 5.48 4.64 -6.91
CA ASP A 42 5.80 3.48 -6.06
C ASP A 42 4.70 3.20 -5.04
N TYR A 43 4.92 2.20 -4.19
CA TYR A 43 3.99 1.78 -3.16
C TYR A 43 3.72 2.84 -2.07
N ASP A 44 4.62 3.81 -1.92
CA ASP A 44 4.48 4.96 -1.02
C ASP A 44 3.84 6.18 -1.70
N GLY A 45 3.47 6.05 -2.98
CA GLY A 45 2.87 7.11 -3.79
C GLY A 45 3.89 8.13 -4.30
N GLN A 46 5.18 7.86 -4.18
CA GLN A 46 6.22 8.72 -4.74
C GLN A 46 6.35 8.51 -6.24
N VAL A 47 6.54 9.60 -6.96
CA VAL A 47 6.59 9.59 -8.43
C VAL A 47 7.91 8.96 -8.89
N LEU A 48 7.82 7.82 -9.56
CA LEU A 48 8.94 7.15 -10.23
C LEU A 48 9.12 7.65 -11.67
N LEU A 49 8.01 7.99 -12.32
CA LEU A 49 7.99 8.54 -13.68
C LEU A 49 6.77 9.45 -13.81
N ASP A 50 6.95 10.63 -14.40
CA ASP A 50 5.86 11.49 -14.85
C ASP A 50 6.36 12.20 -16.12
N GLN A 51 5.89 11.75 -17.28
CA GLN A 51 6.51 12.09 -18.54
C GLN A 51 5.48 12.27 -19.66
N PHE A 52 5.49 13.44 -20.28
CA PHE A 52 4.81 13.68 -21.56
C PHE A 52 5.50 12.93 -22.71
N VAL A 53 4.75 12.62 -23.77
CA VAL A 53 5.22 11.82 -24.89
C VAL A 53 5.01 12.54 -26.21
N LYS A 54 6.09 12.66 -26.99
CA LYS A 54 6.05 13.26 -28.32
C LYS A 54 5.22 12.42 -29.28
N GLN A 55 4.34 13.08 -30.02
CA GLN A 55 3.44 12.43 -30.96
C GLN A 55 4.13 12.22 -32.31
N THR A 56 4.02 11.00 -32.85
CA THR A 56 4.50 10.67 -34.20
C THR A 56 3.53 11.09 -35.30
N ARG A 57 2.26 11.29 -34.94
CA ARG A 57 1.20 11.78 -35.82
C ARG A 57 0.65 13.09 -35.28
N LYS A 58 0.06 13.88 -36.18
CA LYS A 58 -0.58 15.14 -35.80
C LYS A 58 -1.75 14.88 -34.85
N VAL A 59 -1.79 15.66 -33.77
CA VAL A 59 -2.89 15.66 -32.79
C VAL A 59 -4.08 16.39 -33.39
N VAL A 60 -5.24 15.72 -33.45
CA VAL A 60 -6.52 16.32 -33.86
C VAL A 60 -7.38 16.73 -32.68
N ASN A 61 -7.19 16.10 -31.52
CA ASN A 61 -7.94 16.41 -30.32
C ASN A 61 -7.09 16.13 -29.08
N TYR A 62 -6.75 17.17 -28.32
CA TYR A 62 -5.94 17.02 -27.12
C TYR A 62 -6.68 16.34 -25.96
N ARG A 63 -8.02 16.29 -26.02
CA ARG A 63 -8.87 15.74 -24.95
C ARG A 63 -8.59 16.39 -23.59
N THR A 64 -8.09 17.63 -23.60
CA THR A 64 -7.64 18.43 -22.47
C THR A 64 -8.50 18.29 -21.21
N LYS A 65 -9.83 18.29 -21.34
CA LYS A 65 -10.77 18.12 -20.23
C LYS A 65 -10.51 16.82 -19.45
N TRP A 66 -10.13 15.74 -20.14
CA TRP A 66 -9.88 14.42 -19.60
C TRP A 66 -8.40 14.06 -19.51
N SER A 67 -7.51 14.82 -20.15
CA SER A 67 -6.08 14.47 -20.24
C SER A 67 -5.16 15.46 -19.54
N GLY A 68 -5.61 16.69 -19.30
CA GLY A 68 -4.75 17.80 -18.88
C GLY A 68 -3.74 18.27 -19.93
N VAL A 69 -3.58 17.56 -21.05
CA VAL A 69 -2.53 17.80 -22.05
C VAL A 69 -2.84 19.00 -22.93
N ARG A 70 -1.80 19.78 -23.26
CA ARG A 70 -1.76 20.92 -24.19
C ARG A 70 -0.67 20.75 -25.25
N PRO A 71 -0.76 21.48 -26.38
CA PRO A 71 0.28 21.45 -27.43
C PRO A 71 1.71 21.68 -26.91
N ARG A 72 1.87 22.64 -26.00
CA ARG A 72 3.17 23.00 -25.41
C ARG A 72 3.79 21.86 -24.60
N ASP A 73 2.98 20.99 -24.01
CA ASP A 73 3.46 19.89 -23.18
C ASP A 73 4.12 18.79 -24.03
N LEU A 74 3.80 18.75 -25.33
CA LEU A 74 4.27 17.71 -26.27
C LEU A 74 5.41 18.19 -27.18
N ALA A 75 5.74 19.48 -27.20
CA ALA A 75 6.66 20.08 -28.16
C ALA A 75 8.09 19.52 -28.02
N ASP A 76 8.59 19.49 -26.79
CA ASP A 76 9.94 19.03 -26.42
C ASP A 76 9.90 17.72 -25.62
N ALA A 77 8.79 16.99 -25.70
CA ALA A 77 8.64 15.71 -25.03
C ALA A 77 9.60 14.66 -25.63
N PRO A 78 10.08 13.68 -24.83
CA PRO A 78 10.82 12.54 -25.33
C PRO A 78 10.00 11.68 -26.30
N SER A 79 10.69 10.84 -27.08
CA SER A 79 10.03 9.96 -28.03
C SER A 79 9.21 8.88 -27.31
N PHE A 80 8.23 8.31 -28.02
CA PHE A 80 7.43 7.20 -27.50
C PHE A 80 8.33 6.03 -27.07
N GLU A 81 9.33 5.68 -27.87
CA GLU A 81 10.24 4.56 -27.64
C GLU A 81 11.07 4.77 -26.37
N GLU A 82 11.57 5.99 -26.14
CA GLU A 82 12.32 6.33 -24.94
C GLU A 82 11.47 6.20 -23.68
N VAL A 83 10.22 6.71 -23.73
CA VAL A 83 9.31 6.64 -22.58
C VAL A 83 8.82 5.21 -22.35
N GLN A 84 8.44 4.50 -23.40
CA GLN A 84 8.00 3.10 -23.32
C GLN A 84 9.12 2.22 -22.74
N ALA A 85 10.38 2.43 -23.12
CA ALA A 85 11.52 1.70 -22.56
C ALA A 85 11.68 1.97 -21.04
N LYS A 86 11.51 3.23 -20.60
CA LYS A 86 11.50 3.58 -19.17
C LYS A 86 10.35 2.88 -18.44
N VAL A 87 9.14 2.95 -18.97
CA VAL A 87 7.94 2.30 -18.41
C VAL A 87 8.15 0.79 -18.29
N SER A 88 8.57 0.13 -19.37
CA SER A 88 8.84 -1.32 -19.40
C SER A 88 9.88 -1.74 -18.37
N ARG A 89 10.96 -0.95 -18.22
CA ARG A 89 12.00 -1.20 -17.22
C ARG A 89 11.49 -1.07 -15.79
N ILE A 90 10.65 -0.07 -15.51
CA ILE A 90 10.05 0.13 -14.18
C ILE A 90 9.06 -0.99 -13.86
N MET A 91 8.22 -1.38 -14.82
CA MET A 91 7.22 -2.43 -14.64
C MET A 91 7.83 -3.83 -14.47
N LYS A 92 9.04 -4.07 -14.99
CA LYS A 92 9.66 -5.40 -15.00
C LYS A 92 9.66 -6.03 -13.59
N ASN A 93 9.07 -7.23 -13.49
CA ASN A 93 8.96 -8.03 -12.26
C ASN A 93 8.18 -7.35 -11.13
N ARG A 94 7.29 -6.39 -11.43
CA ARG A 94 6.47 -5.67 -10.44
C ARG A 94 4.98 -5.93 -10.62
N ILE A 95 4.21 -5.90 -9.54
CA ILE A 95 2.76 -5.89 -9.60
C ILE A 95 2.30 -4.48 -9.95
N VAL A 96 1.46 -4.38 -10.98
CA VAL A 96 0.97 -3.11 -11.54
C VAL A 96 -0.47 -2.88 -11.11
N ILE A 97 -0.67 -1.81 -10.36
CA ILE A 97 -1.96 -1.33 -9.89
C ILE A 97 -2.45 -0.21 -10.82
N GLY A 98 -3.76 -0.14 -11.05
CA GLY A 98 -4.37 0.96 -11.80
C GLY A 98 -5.86 0.80 -11.92
N HIS A 99 -6.46 1.57 -12.84
CA HIS A 99 -7.90 1.53 -13.09
C HIS A 99 -8.17 1.38 -14.59
N ALA A 100 -8.77 0.26 -14.99
CA ALA A 100 -9.00 -0.08 -16.40
C ALA A 100 -7.69 -0.22 -17.21
N LEU A 101 -6.67 -0.84 -16.60
CA LEU A 101 -5.28 -0.99 -17.08
C LEU A 101 -5.11 -1.46 -18.53
N GLN A 102 -6.11 -2.16 -19.08
CA GLN A 102 -6.11 -2.58 -20.47
C GLN A 102 -6.00 -1.40 -21.44
N ASN A 103 -6.54 -0.24 -21.07
CA ASN A 103 -6.45 0.97 -21.90
C ASN A 103 -5.03 1.54 -21.92
N ASP A 104 -4.38 1.59 -20.77
CA ASP A 104 -2.99 2.02 -20.59
C ASP A 104 -2.04 1.11 -21.37
N PHE A 105 -2.14 -0.21 -21.16
CA PHE A 105 -1.31 -1.19 -21.85
C PHE A 105 -1.49 -1.15 -23.36
N ARG A 106 -2.72 -0.87 -23.84
CA ARG A 106 -2.99 -0.71 -25.27
C ARG A 106 -2.23 0.49 -25.85
N VAL A 107 -2.25 1.66 -25.21
CA VAL A 107 -1.55 2.85 -25.74
C VAL A 107 -0.04 2.82 -25.51
N LEU A 108 0.42 2.06 -24.52
CA LEU A 108 1.83 1.75 -24.30
C LEU A 108 2.37 0.69 -25.26
N HIS A 109 1.52 0.01 -26.04
CA HIS A 109 1.90 -1.17 -26.84
C HIS A 109 2.61 -2.26 -26.01
N LEU A 110 2.19 -2.45 -24.76
CA LEU A 110 2.75 -3.46 -23.86
C LEU A 110 1.73 -4.56 -23.60
N SER A 111 2.20 -5.80 -23.53
CA SER A 111 1.44 -6.92 -22.98
C SER A 111 1.95 -7.19 -21.56
N TYR A 112 1.05 -7.31 -20.61
CA TYR A 112 1.41 -7.52 -19.21
C TYR A 112 0.64 -8.71 -18.60
N PRO A 113 1.30 -9.62 -17.85
CA PRO A 113 0.64 -10.81 -17.33
C PRO A 113 -0.46 -10.46 -16.34
N ARG A 114 -1.65 -11.04 -16.51
CA ARG A 114 -2.82 -10.75 -15.66
C ARG A 114 -2.56 -10.98 -14.16
N HIS A 115 -1.78 -11.99 -13.80
CA HIS A 115 -1.47 -12.29 -12.39
C HIS A 115 -0.55 -11.23 -11.74
N TYR A 116 0.17 -10.43 -12.53
CA TYR A 116 0.92 -9.26 -12.08
C TYR A 116 0.09 -7.97 -12.12
N THR A 117 -1.23 -8.02 -12.28
CA THR A 117 -2.09 -6.82 -12.31
C THR A 117 -3.05 -6.77 -11.13
N ARG A 118 -3.31 -5.56 -10.64
CA ARG A 118 -4.35 -5.23 -9.64
C ARG A 118 -5.20 -4.09 -10.21
N ASP A 119 -6.15 -4.46 -11.07
CA ASP A 119 -7.05 -3.52 -11.74
C ASP A 119 -8.27 -3.24 -10.85
N THR A 120 -8.34 -2.02 -10.30
CA THR A 120 -9.42 -1.58 -9.39
C THR A 120 -10.79 -1.60 -10.04
N GLN A 121 -10.88 -1.46 -11.36
CA GLN A 121 -12.15 -1.58 -12.09
C GLN A 121 -12.66 -3.03 -12.13
N ARG A 122 -11.77 -4.01 -11.99
CA ARG A 122 -12.07 -5.45 -12.09
C ARG A 122 -12.20 -6.15 -10.74
N TYR A 123 -11.86 -5.48 -9.65
CA TYR A 123 -11.92 -6.07 -8.31
C TYR A 123 -13.36 -6.14 -7.81
N GLN A 124 -13.87 -7.36 -7.58
CA GLN A 124 -15.28 -7.61 -7.30
C GLN A 124 -15.85 -6.80 -6.11
N PRO A 125 -15.17 -6.71 -4.96
CA PRO A 125 -15.67 -5.89 -3.84
C PRO A 125 -15.90 -4.42 -4.22
N LEU A 126 -15.08 -3.85 -5.10
CA LEU A 126 -15.28 -2.49 -5.60
C LEU A 126 -16.35 -2.42 -6.70
N GLN A 127 -16.56 -3.50 -7.47
CA GLN A 127 -17.65 -3.57 -8.47
C GLN A 127 -19.05 -3.63 -7.87
N GLN A 128 -19.20 -4.07 -6.62
CA GLN A 128 -20.50 -4.05 -5.92
C GLN A 128 -21.05 -2.63 -5.77
N LEU A 129 -20.17 -1.62 -5.83
CA LEU A 129 -20.58 -0.22 -5.90
C LEU A 129 -21.14 0.13 -7.29
N GLY A 130 -20.73 -0.57 -8.35
CA GLY A 130 -21.26 -0.47 -9.71
C GLY A 130 -20.25 -0.94 -10.76
N VAL A 131 -20.69 -1.80 -11.68
CA VAL A 131 -19.83 -2.37 -12.74
C VAL A 131 -19.37 -1.29 -13.71
N GLY A 132 -18.06 -1.28 -14.02
CA GLY A 132 -17.49 -0.35 -15.00
C GLY A 132 -17.50 1.12 -14.58
N LYS A 133 -17.67 1.40 -13.28
CA LYS A 133 -17.58 2.76 -12.74
C LYS A 133 -16.24 3.39 -13.08
N SER A 134 -16.26 4.70 -13.34
CA SER A 134 -15.04 5.49 -13.48
C SER A 134 -14.32 5.62 -12.14
N LEU A 135 -13.00 5.82 -12.18
CA LEU A 135 -12.20 6.07 -11.00
C LEU A 135 -12.79 7.21 -10.16
N LYS A 136 -13.20 8.32 -10.79
CA LYS A 136 -13.88 9.43 -10.11
C LYS A 136 -15.07 9.02 -9.26
N LEU A 137 -15.98 8.22 -9.82
CA LEU A 137 -17.17 7.78 -9.10
C LEU A 137 -16.79 6.81 -7.97
N MET A 138 -15.85 5.90 -8.23
CA MET A 138 -15.35 4.95 -7.23
C MET A 138 -14.71 5.68 -6.04
N ILE A 139 -13.86 6.67 -6.31
CA ILE A 139 -13.22 7.51 -5.29
C ILE A 139 -14.25 8.34 -4.53
N LYS A 140 -15.26 8.88 -5.20
CA LYS A 140 -16.35 9.59 -4.54
C LYS A 140 -17.16 8.71 -3.60
N ASP A 141 -17.46 7.48 -4.02
CA ASP A 141 -18.24 6.54 -3.22
C ASP A 141 -17.43 6.01 -2.02
N VAL A 142 -16.15 5.69 -2.23
CA VAL A 142 -15.27 5.12 -1.19
C VAL A 142 -14.73 6.22 -0.27
N LEU A 143 -14.03 7.23 -0.81
CA LEU A 143 -13.34 8.26 -0.03
C LEU A 143 -14.20 9.51 0.25
N GLY A 144 -15.38 9.64 -0.35
CA GLY A 144 -16.25 10.80 -0.12
C GLY A 144 -15.68 12.13 -0.62
N ILE A 145 -14.74 12.09 -1.57
CA ILE A 145 -14.09 13.26 -2.18
C ILE A 145 -14.34 13.30 -3.69
N ASP A 146 -14.33 14.49 -4.28
CA ASP A 146 -14.37 14.68 -5.72
C ASP A 146 -12.94 14.84 -6.24
N ILE A 147 -12.42 13.84 -6.93
CA ILE A 147 -11.21 13.96 -7.75
C ILE A 147 -11.58 14.36 -9.17
N GLN A 148 -10.62 14.89 -9.93
CA GLN A 148 -10.85 15.30 -11.32
C GLN A 148 -12.02 16.31 -11.43
N SER A 149 -12.07 17.29 -10.52
CA SER A 149 -13.09 18.35 -10.54
C SER A 149 -12.89 19.33 -11.70
N ARG A 150 -11.70 19.31 -12.33
CA ARG A 150 -11.35 20.04 -13.55
C ARG A 150 -10.79 19.08 -14.60
N GLU A 151 -9.50 19.16 -14.85
CA GLU A 151 -8.76 18.28 -15.75
C GLU A 151 -8.20 17.10 -14.96
N HIS A 152 -7.94 16.01 -15.65
CA HIS A 152 -7.29 14.86 -15.03
C HIS A 152 -5.80 15.14 -14.83
N ASP A 153 -5.24 14.43 -13.86
CA ASP A 153 -3.81 14.39 -13.62
C ASP A 153 -3.43 12.95 -13.31
N SER A 154 -2.72 12.32 -14.25
CA SER A 154 -2.29 10.93 -14.10
C SER A 154 -1.53 10.60 -12.81
N VAL A 155 -0.83 11.55 -12.15
CA VAL A 155 -0.21 11.26 -10.83
C VAL A 155 -1.28 11.12 -9.75
N VAL A 156 -2.27 12.01 -9.75
CA VAL A 156 -3.42 11.94 -8.83
C VAL A 156 -4.20 10.64 -9.06
N ASP A 157 -4.39 10.24 -10.31
CA ASP A 157 -5.18 9.05 -10.67
C ASP A 157 -4.44 7.74 -10.37
N ALA A 158 -3.12 7.69 -10.59
CA ALA A 158 -2.27 6.57 -10.15
C ALA A 158 -2.30 6.41 -8.62
N ARG A 159 -2.18 7.51 -7.87
CA ARG A 159 -2.28 7.51 -6.39
C ARG A 159 -3.68 7.12 -5.90
N ALA A 160 -4.72 7.58 -6.58
CA ALA A 160 -6.10 7.20 -6.27
C ALA A 160 -6.32 5.69 -6.42
N SER A 161 -5.82 5.10 -7.51
CA SER A 161 -5.86 3.66 -7.73
C SER A 161 -5.05 2.89 -6.66
N LEU A 162 -3.87 3.38 -6.30
CA LEU A 162 -3.04 2.81 -5.23
C LEU A 162 -3.75 2.85 -3.86
N ALA A 163 -4.35 3.99 -3.51
CA ALA A 163 -5.10 4.14 -2.26
C ALA A 163 -6.26 3.12 -2.16
N LEU A 164 -7.01 2.93 -3.26
CA LEU A 164 -8.06 1.90 -3.30
C LEU A 164 -7.50 0.49 -3.13
N PHE A 165 -6.37 0.18 -3.78
CA PHE A 165 -5.71 -1.11 -3.59
C PHE A 165 -5.30 -1.32 -2.13
N ARG A 166 -4.64 -0.35 -1.49
CA ARG A 166 -4.14 -0.48 -0.11
C ARG A 166 -5.25 -0.76 0.91
N LEU A 167 -6.43 -0.14 0.76
CA LEU A 167 -7.60 -0.43 1.62
C LEU A 167 -8.05 -1.89 1.59
N HIS A 168 -7.77 -2.59 0.49
CA HIS A 168 -8.26 -3.95 0.24
C HIS A 168 -7.12 -4.94 0.04
N GLN A 169 -5.87 -4.55 0.27
CA GLN A 169 -4.72 -5.32 -0.16
C GLN A 169 -4.67 -6.71 0.47
N ALA A 170 -4.90 -6.81 1.78
CA ALA A 170 -4.91 -8.08 2.50
C ALA A 170 -5.91 -9.07 1.86
N ASP A 171 -7.19 -8.67 1.78
CA ASP A 171 -8.25 -9.49 1.19
C ASP A 171 -8.01 -9.80 -0.29
N TRP A 172 -7.48 -8.82 -1.05
CA TRP A 172 -7.24 -8.98 -2.48
C TRP A 172 -6.15 -10.02 -2.72
N GLU A 173 -5.03 -9.93 -2.03
CA GLU A 173 -3.92 -10.88 -2.16
C GLU A 173 -4.30 -12.28 -1.65
N GLU A 174 -5.05 -12.37 -0.54
CA GLU A 174 -5.59 -13.63 -0.05
C GLU A 174 -6.51 -14.30 -1.09
N HIS A 175 -7.42 -13.54 -1.70
CA HIS A 175 -8.33 -14.05 -2.72
C HIS A 175 -7.59 -14.60 -3.95
N LEU A 176 -6.51 -13.95 -4.37
CA LEU A 176 -5.70 -14.39 -5.50
C LEU A 176 -4.88 -15.63 -5.18
N SER A 177 -4.31 -15.72 -3.98
CA SER A 177 -3.60 -16.91 -3.52
C SER A 177 -4.53 -18.12 -3.45
N SER A 178 -5.73 -17.96 -2.89
CA SER A 178 -6.74 -19.01 -2.75
C SER A 178 -7.29 -19.49 -4.11
N SER A 179 -7.44 -18.57 -5.07
CA SER A 179 -7.88 -18.91 -6.43
C SER A 179 -6.88 -19.77 -7.20
N HIS A 180 -5.59 -19.72 -6.85
CA HIS A 180 -4.57 -20.58 -7.45
C HIS A 180 -4.56 -22.01 -6.89
N PHE A 181 -5.16 -22.27 -5.71
CA PHE A 181 -5.27 -23.61 -5.12
C PHE A 181 -6.52 -24.39 -5.54
N VAL A 182 -7.51 -23.75 -6.17
CA VAL A 182 -8.68 -24.45 -6.75
C VAL A 182 -8.29 -25.00 -8.13
N LYS A 183 -7.65 -26.17 -8.16
CA LYS A 183 -7.47 -26.94 -9.39
C LYS A 183 -8.82 -27.48 -9.88
N SER A 184 -9.17 -27.17 -11.13
CA SER A 184 -10.29 -27.82 -11.83
C SER A 184 -10.09 -29.35 -11.90
N PRO A 185 -11.15 -30.18 -11.81
CA PRO A 185 -11.02 -31.64 -11.76
C PRO A 185 -10.53 -32.32 -13.03
N ASN A 186 -10.33 -31.58 -14.14
CA ASN A 186 -10.07 -32.17 -15.44
C ASN A 186 -9.02 -31.37 -16.21
N HIS A 187 -7.74 -31.61 -15.93
CA HIS A 187 -6.66 -31.74 -16.94
C HIS A 187 -5.39 -32.19 -16.23
N GLY A 188 -4.76 -33.21 -16.80
CA GLY A 188 -3.60 -33.90 -16.22
C GLY A 188 -2.45 -32.94 -15.90
N LEU A 189 -1.67 -33.32 -14.88
CA LEU A 189 -0.47 -32.61 -14.45
C LEU A 189 0.50 -32.46 -15.64
N GLN A 190 0.60 -31.26 -16.18
CA GLN A 190 1.81 -30.84 -16.88
C GLN A 190 2.68 -30.09 -15.88
N GLU A 191 3.76 -30.75 -15.51
CA GLU A 191 4.92 -30.13 -14.90
C GLU A 191 5.40 -29.00 -15.83
N ILE A 192 5.32 -27.75 -15.38
CA ILE A 192 6.00 -26.65 -16.06
C ILE A 192 7.48 -26.85 -15.78
N VAL A 193 8.15 -27.56 -16.67
CA VAL A 193 9.60 -27.69 -16.73
C VAL A 193 10.18 -26.29 -16.94
N ILE A 194 10.82 -25.76 -15.91
CA ILE A 194 11.72 -24.60 -16.04
C ILE A 194 13.05 -25.19 -16.53
N ASP A 195 13.25 -25.21 -17.85
CA ASP A 195 14.53 -25.57 -18.44
C ASP A 195 15.56 -24.48 -18.14
N GLY A 196 16.62 -24.85 -17.42
CA GLY A 196 17.87 -24.11 -17.44
C GLY A 196 18.63 -23.99 -16.12
N LEU A 197 18.98 -25.09 -15.46
CA LEU A 197 20.28 -25.31 -14.77
C LEU A 197 20.30 -26.73 -14.17
N ALA A 198 20.83 -27.68 -14.95
CA ALA A 198 21.08 -29.04 -14.49
C ALA A 198 22.35 -29.07 -13.61
N GLY A 199 22.26 -29.71 -12.44
CA GLY A 199 23.44 -30.04 -11.65
C GLY A 199 23.18 -30.51 -10.22
N SER A 200 22.86 -31.81 -10.07
CA SER A 200 23.22 -32.66 -8.92
C SER A 200 22.33 -32.70 -7.65
N LYS A 201 21.47 -33.72 -7.64
CA LYS A 201 21.17 -34.72 -6.57
C LYS A 201 20.74 -34.25 -5.16
N SER A 202 19.54 -34.71 -4.78
CA SER A 202 19.00 -34.79 -3.40
C SER A 202 19.90 -35.58 -2.43
N PRO A 203 19.67 -35.45 -1.10
CA PRO A 203 18.73 -36.38 -0.47
C PRO A 203 17.78 -35.76 0.58
N THR A 204 16.66 -36.48 0.74
CA THR A 204 15.66 -36.45 1.80
C THR A 204 16.22 -36.39 3.22
N LEU A 205 15.61 -35.62 4.11
CA LEU A 205 15.52 -35.99 5.54
C LEU A 205 14.22 -35.44 6.17
N LEU A 206 13.44 -36.37 6.73
CA LEU A 206 12.38 -36.15 7.71
C LEU A 206 12.99 -35.73 9.06
N LEU A 207 12.14 -35.16 9.92
CA LEU A 207 12.11 -35.16 11.41
C LEU A 207 11.77 -33.73 11.90
N GLU A 208 10.52 -33.53 12.32
CA GLU A 208 10.03 -33.63 13.70
C GLU A 208 10.24 -32.33 14.49
N THR A 209 9.11 -31.80 14.98
CA THR A 209 9.03 -30.66 15.89
C THR A 209 9.48 -31.05 17.29
N PRO A 210 10.04 -30.11 18.07
CA PRO A 210 9.97 -30.22 19.51
C PRO A 210 9.12 -29.09 20.11
N THR A 211 8.02 -29.52 20.70
CA THR A 211 7.46 -28.96 21.95
C THR A 211 8.42 -29.27 23.10
N ILE A 212 8.35 -28.49 24.19
CA ILE A 212 8.81 -28.69 25.61
C ILE A 212 9.64 -27.47 26.05
N ALA A 213 9.55 -26.90 27.24
CA ALA A 213 8.61 -26.95 28.37
C ALA A 213 8.98 -25.81 29.35
N ILE A 214 8.08 -25.53 30.30
CA ILE A 214 8.17 -24.48 31.32
C ILE A 214 8.66 -25.07 32.66
N PHE A 215 9.31 -24.21 33.48
CA PHE A 215 9.52 -24.21 34.97
C PHE A 215 10.84 -24.80 35.54
N PRO A 216 11.28 -24.46 36.79
CA PRO A 216 11.22 -23.20 37.58
C PRO A 216 12.54 -22.84 38.38
N LYS A 217 12.44 -21.76 39.18
CA LYS A 217 13.31 -21.09 40.21
C LYS A 217 14.30 -21.91 41.09
N GLY A 218 15.36 -21.20 41.56
CA GLY A 218 16.08 -21.34 42.87
C GLY A 218 17.48 -20.66 42.82
N THR A 219 17.76 -19.51 43.45
CA THR A 219 18.17 -19.16 44.86
C THR A 219 19.63 -19.43 45.27
N ASP A 220 20.24 -18.35 45.79
CA ASP A 220 21.27 -18.19 46.86
C ASP A 220 22.79 -18.08 46.58
N ALA A 221 23.28 -16.85 46.80
CA ALA A 221 24.33 -16.36 47.72
C ALA A 221 25.78 -16.89 47.68
N SER A 222 26.75 -15.97 47.51
CA SER A 222 27.80 -15.64 48.51
C SER A 222 28.82 -14.60 47.99
N SER A 223 29.30 -13.74 48.91
CA SER A 223 30.34 -12.70 48.76
C SER A 223 31.59 -13.10 49.58
N PRO A 224 32.78 -12.48 49.43
CA PRO A 224 33.19 -11.32 50.29
C PRO A 224 34.05 -10.24 49.56
N ALA A 225 33.91 -8.93 49.88
CA ALA A 225 34.73 -8.03 50.75
C ALA A 225 36.22 -7.86 50.30
N GLU A 226 36.90 -6.70 50.20
CA GLU A 226 36.91 -5.33 50.80
C GLU A 226 37.45 -4.33 49.72
N SER A 227 37.41 -2.98 49.75
CA SER A 227 37.75 -1.99 50.78
C SER A 227 37.25 -0.55 50.42
N HIS A 228 37.00 0.25 51.46
CA HIS A 228 36.50 1.64 51.52
C HIS A 228 37.30 2.75 50.80
N CYS A 229 36.58 3.73 50.23
CA CYS A 229 36.75 5.18 50.47
C CYS A 229 35.51 5.98 50.01
N ASP A 230 35.09 6.99 50.80
CA ASP A 230 33.82 7.73 50.72
C ASP A 230 33.76 8.92 49.71
N VAL A 231 32.63 8.99 48.95
CA VAL A 231 31.70 10.13 48.58
C VAL A 231 32.26 11.39 47.83
N PRO A 232 31.54 12.10 46.89
CA PRO A 232 30.10 12.06 46.52
C PRO A 232 29.72 11.97 45.01
N SER A 233 28.48 11.52 44.79
CA SER A 233 27.52 11.87 43.72
C SER A 233 28.04 12.35 42.36
N THR A 234 27.84 11.52 41.33
CA THR A 234 27.21 11.85 40.03
C THR A 234 27.27 10.59 39.17
N VAL A 235 26.12 10.15 38.66
CA VAL A 235 26.03 9.03 37.71
C VAL A 235 26.09 9.62 36.31
N PRO A 236 27.06 9.27 35.43
CA PRO A 236 26.95 9.55 34.02
C PRO A 236 26.76 8.29 33.18
N SER A 237 25.75 8.41 32.32
CA SER A 237 25.59 7.82 30.98
C SER A 237 25.42 6.30 30.88
N GLU A 238 24.16 5.88 30.87
CA GLU A 238 23.73 4.85 29.91
C GLU A 238 24.07 5.34 28.49
N SER A 239 24.72 4.47 27.74
CA SER A 239 25.36 4.80 26.47
C SER A 239 24.36 5.29 25.41
N VAL A 240 24.81 6.27 24.62
CA VAL A 240 24.12 6.81 23.43
C VAL A 240 23.77 5.73 22.39
N MET A 241 24.33 4.52 22.52
CA MET A 241 23.99 3.36 21.68
C MET A 241 22.71 2.61 22.11
N ASP A 242 22.20 2.80 23.33
CA ASP A 242 20.97 2.13 23.79
C ASP A 242 19.70 2.97 23.52
N LEU A 243 19.85 4.31 23.44
CA LEU A 243 18.78 5.22 22.99
C LEU A 243 18.40 5.02 21.52
N SER A 244 19.38 4.64 20.69
CA SER A 244 19.17 4.36 19.26
C SER A 244 18.49 3.00 19.01
N ARG A 245 18.44 2.12 20.03
CA ARG A 245 17.70 0.84 20.01
C ARG A 245 16.23 0.96 20.44
N ARG A 246 15.86 2.09 21.07
CA ARG A 246 14.51 2.32 21.66
C ARG A 246 13.69 3.38 20.92
N LEU A 247 14.07 3.73 19.68
CA LEU A 247 13.13 4.30 18.72
C LEU A 247 12.26 3.13 18.22
N SER A 248 11.17 2.87 18.92
CA SER A 248 10.29 1.71 18.76
C SER A 248 9.68 1.67 17.37
N GLN A 249 10.21 0.80 16.51
CA GLN A 249 9.55 0.38 15.27
C GLN A 249 8.23 -0.37 15.54
N ASP A 250 7.89 -0.60 16.80
CA ASP A 250 6.83 -1.49 17.25
C ASP A 250 5.71 -0.78 18.04
N VAL A 251 5.60 0.56 17.99
CA VAL A 251 4.62 1.33 18.79
C VAL A 251 3.18 0.81 18.64
N LEU A 252 2.82 0.31 17.47
CA LEU A 252 1.46 -0.15 17.15
C LEU A 252 1.37 -1.67 17.00
N THR A 253 2.40 -2.40 17.40
CA THR A 253 2.51 -3.85 17.14
C THR A 253 1.27 -4.62 17.58
N GLY A 254 0.74 -5.43 16.66
CA GLY A 254 -0.38 -6.33 16.93
C GLY A 254 -1.76 -5.67 16.87
N LEU A 255 -1.84 -4.36 16.65
CA LEU A 255 -3.12 -3.69 16.42
C LEU A 255 -3.62 -3.93 15.01
N ARG A 256 -4.90 -4.29 14.87
CA ARG A 256 -5.63 -4.25 13.61
C ARG A 256 -6.35 -2.92 13.49
N ILE A 257 -6.00 -2.15 12.47
CA ILE A 257 -6.52 -0.80 12.27
C ILE A 257 -7.40 -0.78 11.02
N HIS A 258 -8.61 -0.24 11.15
CA HIS A 258 -9.45 0.09 10.01
C HIS A 258 -9.46 1.61 9.82
N ILE A 259 -9.28 2.07 8.59
CA ILE A 259 -9.43 3.49 8.25
C ILE A 259 -10.78 3.68 7.59
N ILE A 260 -11.58 4.61 8.10
CA ILE A 260 -12.74 5.12 7.36
C ILE A 260 -12.21 6.18 6.37
N PRO A 261 -12.20 5.88 5.06
CA PRO A 261 -11.54 6.71 4.06
C PRO A 261 -12.26 8.05 3.79
N ALA A 262 -13.47 8.22 4.32
CA ALA A 262 -14.30 9.40 4.10
C ALA A 262 -13.57 10.71 4.49
N LYS A 263 -13.49 11.64 3.53
CA LYS A 263 -12.78 12.94 3.61
C LYS A 263 -11.24 12.85 3.59
N LEU A 264 -10.65 11.68 3.38
CA LEU A 264 -9.21 11.56 3.22
C LEU A 264 -8.81 11.70 1.75
N THR A 265 -7.71 12.39 1.48
CA THR A 265 -7.13 12.40 0.13
C THR A 265 -6.43 11.07 -0.15
N PRO A 266 -6.24 10.66 -1.42
CA PRO A 266 -5.48 9.46 -1.75
C PRO A 266 -4.09 9.45 -1.13
N GLN A 267 -3.39 10.59 -1.17
CA GLN A 267 -2.06 10.73 -0.59
C GLN A 267 -2.08 10.52 0.94
N THR A 268 -3.03 11.14 1.64
CA THR A 268 -3.17 10.98 3.10
C THR A 268 -3.44 9.52 3.45
N LEU A 269 -4.28 8.82 2.68
CA LEU A 269 -4.58 7.42 2.93
C LEU A 269 -3.37 6.51 2.72
N ILE A 270 -2.58 6.74 1.66
CA ILE A 270 -1.32 6.03 1.43
C ILE A 270 -0.35 6.25 2.59
N GLU A 271 -0.21 7.51 3.04
CA GLU A 271 0.66 7.87 4.16
C GLU A 271 0.23 7.20 5.47
N LEU A 272 -1.05 7.25 5.82
CA LEU A 272 -1.58 6.58 7.01
C LEU A 272 -1.34 5.06 6.95
N SER A 273 -1.62 4.43 5.81
CA SER A 273 -1.40 2.99 5.63
C SER A 273 0.07 2.63 5.82
N ARG A 274 0.99 3.44 5.26
CA ARG A 274 2.43 3.26 5.43
C ARG A 274 2.84 3.37 6.89
N VAL A 275 2.36 4.40 7.60
CA VAL A 275 2.68 4.62 9.01
C VAL A 275 2.19 3.47 9.89
N ILE A 276 0.99 2.95 9.62
CA ILE A 276 0.43 1.78 10.31
C ILE A 276 1.35 0.56 10.13
N GLU A 277 1.65 0.21 8.88
CA GLU A 277 2.46 -0.96 8.53
C GLU A 277 3.90 -0.85 9.06
N SER A 278 4.53 0.32 8.95
CA SER A 278 5.91 0.53 9.38
C SER A 278 6.09 0.55 10.89
N HIS A 279 5.00 0.61 11.67
CA HIS A 279 5.02 0.60 13.13
C HIS A 279 4.40 -0.67 13.74
N GLY A 280 4.31 -1.76 12.95
CA GLY A 280 3.94 -3.10 13.42
C GLY A 280 2.43 -3.39 13.46
N ALA A 281 1.58 -2.46 13.03
CA ALA A 281 0.14 -2.67 12.94
C ALA A 281 -0.27 -3.22 11.57
N THR A 282 -1.46 -3.85 11.54
CA THR A 282 -2.04 -4.41 10.32
C THR A 282 -3.26 -3.59 9.89
N LEU A 283 -3.30 -3.18 8.63
CA LEU A 283 -4.48 -2.56 8.04
C LEU A 283 -5.53 -3.63 7.70
N THR A 284 -6.79 -3.39 8.05
CA THR A 284 -7.93 -4.24 7.68
C THR A 284 -9.00 -3.48 6.90
N SER A 285 -9.58 -4.16 5.91
CA SER A 285 -10.68 -3.64 5.09
C SER A 285 -12.01 -3.62 5.85
N GLN A 286 -12.15 -4.42 6.91
CA GLN A 286 -13.39 -4.61 7.66
C GLN A 286 -13.30 -3.98 9.05
N ALA A 287 -14.23 -3.08 9.35
CA ALA A 287 -14.31 -2.44 10.67
C ALA A 287 -14.56 -3.43 11.82
N THR A 288 -15.28 -4.52 11.56
CA THR A 288 -15.59 -5.56 12.56
C THR A 288 -14.34 -6.30 13.04
N ALA A 289 -13.35 -6.48 12.15
CA ALA A 289 -12.08 -7.13 12.44
C ALA A 289 -11.04 -6.19 13.09
N ALA A 290 -11.34 -4.90 13.21
CA ALA A 290 -10.41 -3.92 13.75
C ALA A 290 -10.46 -3.82 15.28
N ASP A 291 -9.32 -3.48 15.87
CA ASP A 291 -9.20 -3.08 17.27
C ASP A 291 -9.39 -1.56 17.40
N VAL A 292 -8.89 -0.80 16.42
CA VAL A 292 -9.01 0.67 16.32
C VAL A 292 -9.56 1.09 14.96
N ILE A 293 -10.47 2.06 14.96
CA ILE A 293 -11.01 2.70 13.77
C ILE A 293 -10.48 4.13 13.70
N LEU A 294 -9.80 4.49 12.62
CA LEU A 294 -9.32 5.85 12.37
C LEU A 294 -10.26 6.59 11.41
N THR A 295 -10.58 7.85 11.70
CA THR A 295 -11.50 8.63 10.86
C THR A 295 -11.21 10.14 10.89
N ALA A 296 -11.43 10.82 9.76
CA ALA A 296 -11.51 12.28 9.67
C ALA A 296 -12.95 12.82 9.80
N VAL A 297 -13.91 11.93 10.04
CA VAL A 297 -15.33 12.27 10.18
C VAL A 297 -15.65 12.59 11.64
N GLY A 298 -15.80 13.87 11.97
CA GLY A 298 -16.23 14.31 13.31
C GLY A 298 -17.74 14.37 13.55
N ALA A 299 -18.57 13.95 12.60
CA ALA A 299 -20.03 14.04 12.71
C ALA A 299 -20.66 12.64 12.76
N LYS A 300 -21.35 12.32 13.86
CA LYS A 300 -22.01 11.01 14.10
C LYS A 300 -22.86 10.54 12.91
N LYS A 301 -23.79 11.37 12.45
CA LYS A 301 -24.66 11.09 11.28
C LYS A 301 -23.92 10.76 9.98
N ARG A 302 -22.67 11.22 9.84
CA ARG A 302 -21.85 10.92 8.67
C ARG A 302 -21.06 9.64 8.88
N LEU A 303 -20.64 9.35 10.11
CA LEU A 303 -20.01 8.09 10.47
C LEU A 303 -20.96 6.90 10.28
N GLU A 304 -22.25 7.08 10.62
CA GLU A 304 -23.35 6.12 10.42
C GLU A 304 -23.50 5.60 8.98
N ARG A 305 -22.92 6.29 7.98
CA ARG A 305 -22.93 5.87 6.57
C ARG A 305 -21.82 4.89 6.22
N HIS A 306 -20.82 4.79 7.09
CA HIS A 306 -19.60 4.01 6.87
C HIS A 306 -19.41 2.94 7.94
N LEU A 307 -20.11 3.04 9.06
CA LEU A 307 -20.01 2.14 10.19
C LEU A 307 -21.40 1.90 10.80
N ASP A 308 -21.74 0.63 11.02
CA ASP A 308 -22.91 0.25 11.80
C ASP A 308 -22.74 0.76 13.24
N MET A 309 -23.76 1.42 13.79
CA MET A 309 -23.68 2.02 15.11
C MET A 309 -23.61 1.02 16.25
N ASP A 310 -24.15 -0.19 16.05
CA ASP A 310 -24.04 -1.27 17.02
C ASP A 310 -22.59 -1.76 17.12
N GLU A 311 -21.86 -1.74 16.01
CA GLU A 311 -20.42 -2.01 15.97
C GLU A 311 -19.60 -0.81 16.45
N ALA A 312 -20.01 0.41 16.13
CA ALA A 312 -19.34 1.63 16.57
C ALA A 312 -19.24 1.72 18.10
N GLY A 313 -20.27 1.30 18.82
CA GLY A 313 -20.27 1.27 20.30
C GLY A 313 -19.24 0.31 20.91
N LYS A 314 -18.79 -0.70 20.16
CA LYS A 314 -17.86 -1.76 20.63
C LYS A 314 -16.40 -1.48 20.30
N LYS A 315 -16.11 -0.45 19.49
CA LYS A 315 -14.78 -0.18 18.94
C LYS A 315 -14.18 1.12 19.46
N LEU A 316 -12.87 1.26 19.37
CA LEU A 316 -12.18 2.52 19.65
C LEU A 316 -12.15 3.36 18.36
N ILE A 317 -12.89 4.47 18.33
CA ILE A 317 -12.99 5.33 17.14
C ILE A 317 -12.22 6.62 17.38
N LEU A 318 -11.09 6.78 16.70
CA LEU A 318 -10.15 7.86 16.90
C LEU A 318 -10.05 8.77 15.68
N ARG A 319 -9.76 10.03 15.96
CA ARG A 319 -9.31 10.99 14.95
C ARG A 319 -7.94 10.57 14.42
N ILE A 320 -7.68 10.85 13.14
CA ILE A 320 -6.45 10.44 12.45
C ILE A 320 -5.16 11.04 13.06
N ASP A 321 -5.26 12.14 13.81
CA ASP A 321 -4.12 12.80 14.47
C ASP A 321 -3.56 11.97 15.63
N TRP A 322 -4.34 11.06 16.22
CA TRP A 322 -3.83 10.12 17.23
C TRP A 322 -2.66 9.29 16.72
N LEU A 323 -2.76 8.79 15.48
CA LEU A 323 -1.72 7.95 14.88
C LEU A 323 -0.42 8.74 14.71
N GLN A 324 -0.53 9.95 14.17
CA GLN A 324 0.61 10.82 13.91
C GLN A 324 1.31 11.24 15.22
N GLU A 325 0.54 11.64 16.23
CA GLU A 325 1.09 12.03 17.52
C GLU A 325 1.68 10.84 18.30
N THR A 326 1.05 9.67 18.24
CA THR A 326 1.54 8.43 18.87
C THR A 326 2.89 8.03 18.29
N VAL A 327 3.02 8.06 16.96
CA VAL A 327 4.28 7.75 16.28
C VAL A 327 5.34 8.79 16.59
N ALA A 328 5.00 10.08 16.57
CA ALA A 328 5.94 11.15 16.93
C ALA A 328 6.43 11.06 18.38
N ALA A 329 5.58 10.58 19.30
CA ALA A 329 5.93 10.39 20.70
C ALA A 329 6.79 9.13 20.96
N GLY A 330 6.86 8.19 20.01
CA GLY A 330 7.56 6.91 20.17
C GLY A 330 6.92 5.95 21.18
N HIS A 331 5.69 6.23 21.62
CA HIS A 331 4.91 5.38 22.52
C HIS A 331 3.41 5.66 22.36
N GLN A 332 2.57 4.69 22.73
CA GLN A 332 1.12 4.84 22.65
C GLN A 332 0.62 5.96 23.56
N LEU A 333 -0.07 6.93 22.98
CA LEU A 333 -0.70 8.02 23.73
C LEU A 333 -2.09 7.60 24.24
N PRO A 334 -2.52 8.11 25.42
CA PRO A 334 -3.90 7.98 25.87
C PRO A 334 -4.89 8.46 24.81
N TYR A 335 -5.96 7.70 24.61
CA TYR A 335 -6.86 7.87 23.46
C TYR A 335 -8.01 8.87 23.71
N GLU A 336 -8.25 9.28 24.95
CA GLU A 336 -9.44 10.02 25.38
C GLU A 336 -9.59 11.34 24.62
N ARG A 337 -8.50 12.08 24.44
CA ARG A 337 -8.49 13.37 23.71
C ARG A 337 -8.64 13.20 22.19
N PHE A 338 -8.57 11.98 21.69
CA PHE A 338 -8.62 11.66 20.28
C PHE A 338 -9.91 10.96 19.87
N LEU A 339 -10.81 10.68 20.80
CA LEU A 339 -12.11 10.10 20.49
C LEU A 339 -12.84 10.96 19.44
N ALA A 340 -13.20 10.34 18.31
CA ALA A 340 -13.97 11.01 17.25
C ALA A 340 -15.43 11.25 17.68
N LEU A 341 -15.92 10.47 18.64
CA LEU A 341 -17.26 10.56 19.23
C LEU A 341 -17.18 10.48 20.77
N PRO A 342 -17.08 11.61 21.48
CA PRO A 342 -16.94 11.64 22.94
C PRO A 342 -18.10 10.95 23.67
N ASP A 343 -19.32 11.12 23.16
CA ASP A 343 -20.57 10.63 23.78
C ASP A 343 -20.79 9.11 23.61
N THR A 344 -19.91 8.40 22.90
CA THR A 344 -19.99 6.94 22.74
C THR A 344 -19.18 6.17 23.78
N ALA A 345 -18.37 6.86 24.58
CA ALA A 345 -17.59 6.26 25.66
C ALA A 345 -18.38 6.09 26.97
N THR A 346 -19.54 6.76 27.10
CA THR A 346 -20.31 6.84 28.35
C THR A 346 -21.11 5.60 28.74
N ASP A 347 -21.18 4.55 27.90
CA ASP A 347 -21.91 3.31 28.19
C ASP A 347 -21.00 2.10 28.51
N ARG A 348 -19.72 2.35 28.85
CA ARG A 348 -18.77 1.31 29.25
C ARG A 348 -18.72 1.18 30.79
N THR A 349 -19.79 0.67 31.39
CA THR A 349 -19.78 0.18 32.80
C THR A 349 -19.55 -1.31 32.85
#